data_AF-A0A6C0C6B6-F1
#
_entry.id   AF-A0A6C0C6B6-F1
#
_cell.length_a   1.000
_cell.length_b   1.000
_cell.length_c   1.000
_cell.angle_alpha   90.00
_cell.angle_beta   90.00
_cell.angle_gamma   90.00
#
_symmetry.space_group_name_H-M   'P 1'
#
loop_
_entity.id
_entity.type
_entity.pdbx_description
1 polymer ?
#
loop_
_entity_poly.entity_id
_entity_poly.type
_entity_poly.pdbx_seq_one_letter_code
_entity_poly.pdbx_strand_id
1 'polypeptide(L)'
;MSFKQELTCFSFTCSTQSEELTEKLKHSNKILLPPSILYKLNQNEELENTDIMFFKISNKELQYGIVCGVQEFSAPPGICHIPYHIMNTIGVAEGSTVEIEKVCPVQGQYMKLRPHKTEFIKLSNPKAVLERIMSSEYPVVSQGQTIEIYHKELGKLYLIDIVEAGPAEIISIVNTDINIDFEQPLDYVEPTKITSREAKLKSMRNPVSKQFVPFSGQGRRLGAR
;
A
#
# COMPACT_ATOMS: atom_id res chain seq x y z
N MET A 1 5.98 28.50 14.43
CA MET A 1 5.10 28.76 13.26
C MET A 1 5.41 27.64 12.30
N SER A 2 4.45 26.89 11.77
CA SER A 2 4.73 25.79 10.82
C SER A 2 5.73 26.23 9.74
N PHE A 3 6.92 25.64 9.72
CA PHE A 3 7.95 25.94 8.73
C PHE A 3 7.42 25.69 7.32
N LYS A 4 7.52 26.70 6.43
CA LYS A 4 7.14 26.61 5.02
C LYS A 4 8.24 27.18 4.14
N GLN A 5 8.58 26.48 3.07
CA GLN A 5 9.56 26.96 2.09
C GLN A 5 9.28 26.39 0.70
N GLU A 6 9.53 27.20 -0.31
CA GLU A 6 9.46 26.79 -1.71
C GLU A 6 10.82 26.28 -2.19
N LEU A 7 10.80 25.16 -2.91
CA LEU A 7 11.97 24.55 -3.51
C LEU A 7 11.64 24.04 -4.91
N THR A 8 12.67 23.87 -5.72
CA THR A 8 12.54 23.22 -7.02
C THR A 8 12.71 21.71 -6.87
N CYS A 9 11.74 20.93 -7.34
CA CYS A 9 11.79 19.47 -7.26
C CYS A 9 12.48 18.83 -8.46
N PHE A 10 13.34 17.86 -8.20
CA PHE A 10 13.95 16.99 -9.20
C PHE A 10 13.85 15.53 -8.79
N SER A 11 13.92 14.62 -9.76
CA SER A 11 14.04 13.20 -9.49
C SER A 11 15.41 12.85 -8.89
N PHE A 12 15.53 11.63 -8.33
CA PHE A 12 16.80 11.09 -7.85
C PHE A 12 17.81 10.80 -8.97
N THR A 13 17.35 10.69 -10.22
CA THR A 13 18.24 10.57 -11.40
C THR A 13 19.17 11.78 -11.55
N CYS A 14 18.74 12.94 -11.07
CA CYS A 14 19.54 14.16 -11.04
C CYS A 14 20.39 14.31 -9.77
N SER A 15 20.38 13.34 -8.87
CA SER A 15 21.17 13.37 -7.64
C SER A 15 22.57 12.81 -7.85
N THR A 16 23.54 13.32 -7.09
CA THR A 16 24.93 12.82 -7.09
C THR A 16 25.13 11.60 -6.18
N GLN A 17 24.04 11.00 -5.71
CA GLN A 17 24.08 9.88 -4.76
C GLN A 17 24.41 8.56 -5.47
N SER A 18 24.85 7.57 -4.70
CA SER A 18 25.19 6.25 -5.26
C SER A 18 23.95 5.58 -5.87
N GLU A 19 24.15 4.85 -6.98
CA GLU A 19 23.07 4.17 -7.68
C GLU A 19 22.27 3.25 -6.75
N GLU A 20 22.95 2.53 -5.85
CA GLU A 20 22.29 1.67 -4.86
C GLU A 20 21.34 2.41 -3.91
N LEU A 21 21.70 3.63 -3.49
CA LEU A 21 20.83 4.46 -2.66
C LEU A 21 19.66 4.99 -3.48
N THR A 22 19.91 5.41 -4.71
CA THR A 22 18.84 5.88 -5.60
C THR A 22 17.81 4.78 -5.87
N GLU A 23 18.24 3.53 -6.15
CA GLU A 23 17.31 2.41 -6.37
C GLU A 23 16.46 2.08 -5.14
N LYS A 24 17.05 2.16 -3.94
CA LYS A 24 16.30 1.97 -2.69
C LYS A 24 15.30 3.11 -2.46
N LEU A 25 15.71 4.35 -2.75
CA LEU A 25 14.88 5.52 -2.50
C LEU A 25 13.76 5.67 -3.54
N LYS A 26 13.92 5.12 -4.75
CA LYS A 26 12.92 5.17 -5.83
C LYS A 26 11.55 4.64 -5.40
N HIS A 27 11.51 3.58 -4.60
CA HIS A 27 10.26 2.98 -4.12
C HIS A 27 9.87 3.44 -2.70
N SER A 28 10.60 4.40 -2.13
CA SER A 28 10.41 4.84 -0.75
C SER A 28 9.65 6.17 -0.69
N ASN A 29 8.99 6.46 0.44
CA ASN A 29 8.42 7.77 0.72
C ASN A 29 9.41 8.70 1.44
N LYS A 30 10.67 8.65 0.99
CA LYS A 30 11.75 9.46 1.56
C LYS A 30 12.29 10.45 0.54
N ILE A 31 12.61 11.64 1.02
CA ILE A 31 13.11 12.75 0.20
C ILE A 31 14.47 13.23 0.68
N LEU A 32 15.21 13.88 -0.21
CA LEU A 32 16.44 14.59 0.13
C LEU A 32 16.17 16.09 0.10
N LEU A 33 16.55 16.75 1.19
CA LEU A 33 16.37 18.18 1.37
C LEU A 33 17.72 18.91 1.44
N PRO A 34 17.75 20.23 1.21
CA PRO A 34 18.98 20.98 1.31
C PRO A 34 19.34 21.27 2.78
N PRO A 35 20.64 21.27 3.15
CA PRO A 35 21.10 21.59 4.51
C PRO A 35 20.58 22.92 5.06
N SER A 36 20.29 23.88 4.16
CA SER A 36 19.71 25.18 4.51
C SER A 36 18.40 25.08 5.28
N ILE A 37 17.60 24.03 5.06
CA ILE A 37 16.33 23.81 5.77
C ILE A 37 16.60 23.40 7.20
N LEU A 38 17.52 22.45 7.41
CA LEU A 38 17.91 22.02 8.75
C LEU A 38 18.44 23.20 9.58
N TYR A 39 19.24 24.08 8.97
CA TYR A 39 19.75 25.28 9.66
C TYR A 39 18.62 26.25 10.08
N LYS A 40 17.58 26.41 9.25
CA LYS A 40 16.40 27.21 9.61
C LYS A 40 15.56 26.56 10.71
N LEU A 41 15.41 25.24 10.66
CA LEU A 41 14.68 24.49 11.69
C LEU A 41 15.38 24.53 13.04
N ASN A 42 16.72 24.44 13.06
CA ASN A 42 17.55 24.60 14.26
C ASN A 42 17.37 25.98 14.92
N GLN A 43 17.32 27.05 14.12
CA GLN A 43 17.12 28.40 14.66
C GLN A 43 15.74 28.61 15.27
N ASN A 44 14.72 27.95 14.72
CA ASN A 44 13.34 28.11 15.19
C ASN A 44 13.01 27.23 16.41
N GLU A 45 14.00 26.50 16.97
CA GLU A 45 13.82 25.52 18.06
C GLU A 45 12.76 24.44 17.76
N GLU A 46 12.46 24.20 16.48
CA GLU A 46 11.44 23.22 16.08
C GLU A 46 12.00 21.80 16.07
N LEU A 47 13.27 21.59 16.40
CA LEU A 47 13.80 20.24 16.60
C LEU A 47 13.33 19.69 17.93
N GLU A 48 12.20 19.02 17.91
CA GLU A 48 11.95 17.97 18.88
C GLU A 48 12.92 16.81 18.59
N ASN A 49 13.46 16.19 19.64
CA ASN A 49 14.38 15.04 19.59
C ASN A 49 13.72 13.81 18.94
N THR A 50 13.45 13.89 17.65
CA THR A 50 12.87 12.84 16.83
C THR A 50 13.86 12.51 15.73
N ASP A 51 14.20 11.22 15.62
CA ASP A 51 15.21 10.72 14.69
C ASP A 51 14.86 10.96 13.21
N ILE A 52 13.57 11.22 12.92
CA ILE A 52 13.05 11.40 11.57
C ILE A 52 12.15 12.63 11.52
N MET A 53 12.41 13.51 10.56
CA MET A 53 11.59 14.68 10.27
C MET A 53 10.63 14.38 9.11
N PHE A 54 9.41 14.89 9.22
CA PHE A 54 8.38 14.74 8.19
C PHE A 54 8.04 16.10 7.57
N PHE A 55 7.83 16.09 6.25
CA PHE A 55 7.44 17.27 5.50
C PHE A 55 6.33 16.93 4.53
N LYS A 56 5.33 17.80 4.45
CA LYS A 56 4.31 17.80 3.42
C LYS A 56 4.84 18.52 2.21
N ILE A 57 4.89 17.81 1.08
CA ILE A 57 5.18 18.37 -0.22
C ILE A 57 3.85 18.61 -0.91
N SER A 58 3.60 19.84 -1.31
CA SER A 58 2.37 20.23 -1.98
C SER A 58 2.65 20.92 -3.31
N ASN A 59 1.81 20.57 -4.28
CA ASN A 59 1.73 21.28 -5.54
C ASN A 59 0.78 22.48 -5.37
N LYS A 60 1.29 23.68 -5.63
CA LYS A 60 0.50 24.91 -5.53
C LYS A 60 -0.63 24.98 -6.56
N GLU A 61 -0.45 24.38 -7.72
CA GLU A 61 -1.44 24.44 -8.80
C GLU A 61 -2.65 23.54 -8.49
N LEU A 62 -2.38 22.32 -8.00
CA LEU A 62 -3.42 21.33 -7.71
C LEU A 62 -3.94 21.39 -6.27
N GLN A 63 -3.30 22.18 -5.40
CA GLN A 63 -3.60 22.24 -3.95
C GLN A 63 -3.61 20.86 -3.28
N TYR A 64 -2.85 19.92 -3.86
CA TYR A 64 -2.73 18.55 -3.42
C TYR A 64 -1.30 18.29 -2.95
N GLY A 65 -1.14 17.51 -1.89
CA GLY A 65 0.16 17.24 -1.32
C GLY A 65 0.21 15.98 -0.50
N ILE A 66 1.42 15.42 -0.38
CA ILE A 66 1.72 14.16 0.29
C ILE A 66 2.76 14.43 1.37
N VAL A 67 2.60 13.77 2.51
CA VAL A 67 3.60 13.82 3.58
C VAL A 67 4.67 12.76 3.30
N CYS A 68 5.92 13.17 3.42
CA CYS A 68 7.10 12.34 3.18
C CYS A 68 8.05 12.46 4.37
N GLY A 69 8.88 11.43 4.59
CA GLY A 69 9.98 11.50 5.54
C GLY A 69 11.25 12.05 4.89
N VAL A 70 12.12 12.71 5.66
CA VAL A 70 13.46 13.06 5.18
C VAL A 70 14.40 11.87 5.39
N GLN A 71 15.11 11.47 4.33
CA GLN A 71 16.24 10.56 4.48
C GLN A 71 17.45 11.35 4.99
N GLU A 72 17.92 12.33 4.22
CA GLU A 72 19.12 13.10 4.52
C GLU A 72 19.04 14.53 3.97
N PHE A 73 19.81 15.43 4.58
CA PHE A 73 19.96 16.81 4.14
C PHE A 73 21.18 16.98 3.24
N SER A 74 21.17 16.33 2.07
CA SER A 74 22.30 16.33 1.12
C SER A 74 22.01 17.00 -0.23
N ALA A 75 20.80 17.55 -0.42
CA ALA A 75 20.43 18.17 -1.68
C ALA A 75 21.12 19.55 -1.87
N PRO A 76 21.37 19.99 -3.12
CA PRO A 76 21.87 21.33 -3.40
C PRO A 76 20.92 22.43 -2.90
N PRO A 77 21.43 23.62 -2.56
CA PRO A 77 20.62 24.71 -2.04
C PRO A 77 19.51 25.13 -3.03
N GLY A 78 18.28 25.23 -2.55
CA GLY A 78 17.10 25.57 -3.36
C GLY A 78 16.48 24.40 -4.12
N ILE A 79 17.07 23.21 -4.04
CA ILE A 79 16.61 22.00 -4.73
C ILE A 79 16.22 20.93 -3.71
N CYS A 80 15.16 20.18 -3.99
CA CYS A 80 14.85 18.93 -3.31
C CYS A 80 14.80 17.76 -4.31
N HIS A 81 15.23 16.59 -3.84
CA HIS A 81 15.07 15.34 -4.61
C HIS A 81 13.90 14.53 -4.07
N ILE A 82 12.99 14.19 -4.97
CA ILE A 82 11.75 13.51 -4.67
C ILE A 82 11.67 12.24 -5.54
N PRO A 83 11.15 11.12 -5.01
CA PRO A 83 10.86 9.94 -5.82
C PRO A 83 9.87 10.25 -6.96
N TYR A 84 10.08 9.64 -8.12
CA TYR A 84 9.25 9.89 -9.30
C TYR A 84 7.77 9.52 -9.09
N HIS A 85 7.47 8.46 -8.33
CA HIS A 85 6.07 8.08 -8.03
C HIS A 85 5.35 9.16 -7.22
N ILE A 86 6.04 9.81 -6.29
CA ILE A 86 5.48 10.92 -5.51
C ILE A 86 5.23 12.12 -6.42
N MET A 87 6.21 12.45 -7.28
CA MET A 87 6.06 13.55 -8.26
C MET A 87 4.84 13.34 -9.17
N ASN A 88 4.63 12.11 -9.66
CA ASN A 88 3.44 11.77 -10.44
C ASN A 88 2.16 11.88 -9.62
N THR A 89 2.18 11.44 -8.36
CA THR A 89 0.99 11.48 -7.49
C THR A 89 0.58 12.93 -7.17
N ILE A 90 1.55 13.84 -6.96
CA ILE A 90 1.26 15.27 -6.77
C ILE A 90 1.13 16.07 -8.07
N GLY A 91 1.31 15.41 -9.22
CA GLY A 91 1.18 16.01 -10.55
C GLY A 91 2.21 17.10 -10.84
N VAL A 92 3.48 16.92 -10.45
CA VAL A 92 4.57 17.87 -10.74
C VAL A 92 5.62 17.25 -11.66
N ALA A 93 6.18 18.07 -12.54
CA ALA A 93 7.31 17.69 -13.39
C ALA A 93 8.65 18.09 -12.76
N GLU A 94 9.75 17.50 -13.23
CA GLU A 94 11.10 17.91 -12.86
C GLU A 94 11.32 19.39 -13.20
N GLY A 95 11.95 20.13 -12.28
CA GLY A 95 12.14 21.58 -12.42
C GLY A 95 10.95 22.44 -11.96
N SER A 96 9.85 21.83 -11.52
CA SER A 96 8.70 22.56 -10.97
C SER A 96 8.97 23.05 -9.55
N THR A 97 8.29 24.11 -9.14
CA THR A 97 8.35 24.61 -7.76
C THR A 97 7.30 23.92 -6.90
N VAL A 98 7.73 23.36 -5.77
CA VAL A 98 6.87 22.73 -4.77
C VAL A 98 6.95 23.49 -3.45
N GLU A 99 5.84 23.53 -2.72
CA GLU A 99 5.83 24.04 -1.35
C GLU A 99 6.07 22.89 -0.38
N ILE A 100 7.08 23.05 0.47
CA ILE A 100 7.43 22.11 1.53
C ILE A 100 7.07 22.72 2.86
N GLU A 101 6.24 22.00 3.61
CA GLU A 101 5.78 22.37 4.94
C GLU A 101 6.21 21.31 5.95
N LYS A 102 6.76 21.73 7.10
CA LYS A 102 7.07 20.79 8.18
C LYS A 102 5.78 20.35 8.86
N VAL A 103 5.62 19.04 9.03
CA VAL A 103 4.44 18.44 9.68
C VAL A 103 4.91 17.42 10.70
N CYS A 104 4.21 17.32 11.83
CA CYS A 104 4.44 16.27 12.83
C CYS A 104 3.24 15.32 12.82
N PRO A 105 3.27 14.23 12.03
CA PRO A 105 2.21 13.24 12.00
C PRO A 105 2.10 12.51 13.34
N VAL A 106 0.88 12.11 13.71
CA VAL A 106 0.63 11.31 14.91
C VAL A 106 1.11 9.88 14.71
N GLN A 107 1.46 9.19 15.80
CA GLN A 107 1.81 7.78 15.75
C GLN A 107 0.60 6.94 15.34
N GLY A 108 0.81 6.04 14.38
CA GLY A 108 -0.22 5.12 13.91
C GLY A 108 -0.58 4.06 14.95
N GLN A 109 -1.84 3.67 14.99
CA GLN A 109 -2.32 2.58 15.85
C GLN A 109 -2.97 1.45 15.05
N TYR A 110 -3.65 1.82 13.97
CA TYR A 110 -4.35 0.90 13.09
C TYR A 110 -4.21 1.35 11.64
N MET A 111 -4.08 0.39 10.74
CA MET A 111 -4.23 0.62 9.31
C MET A 111 -4.91 -0.55 8.62
N LYS A 112 -5.65 -0.23 7.57
CA LYS A 112 -6.33 -1.19 6.71
C LYS A 112 -5.79 -1.13 5.30
N LEU A 113 -5.35 -2.26 4.80
CA LEU A 113 -4.65 -2.36 3.53
C LEU A 113 -5.42 -3.24 2.56
N ARG A 114 -5.49 -2.80 1.31
CA ARG A 114 -6.13 -3.54 0.22
C ARG A 114 -5.10 -3.85 -0.87
N PRO A 115 -4.58 -5.08 -0.95
CA PRO A 115 -3.70 -5.48 -2.05
C PRO A 115 -4.43 -5.45 -3.39
N HIS A 116 -3.77 -5.06 -4.48
CA HIS A 116 -4.40 -5.14 -5.80
C HIS A 116 -4.51 -6.59 -6.28
N LYS A 117 -3.42 -7.35 -6.11
CA LYS A 117 -3.27 -8.72 -6.61
C LYS A 117 -3.43 -9.77 -5.51
N THR A 118 -4.14 -10.86 -5.82
CA THR A 118 -4.22 -12.05 -4.94
C THR A 118 -2.87 -12.73 -4.73
N GLU A 119 -1.89 -12.50 -5.60
CA GLU A 119 -0.53 -13.05 -5.47
C GLU A 119 0.13 -12.66 -4.15
N PHE A 120 -0.12 -11.43 -3.66
CA PHE A 120 0.45 -10.96 -2.40
C PHE A 120 -0.06 -11.76 -1.19
N ILE A 121 -1.35 -12.09 -1.19
CA ILE A 121 -1.99 -12.87 -0.11
C ILE A 121 -1.53 -14.33 -0.11
N LYS A 122 -1.13 -14.85 -1.28
CA LYS A 122 -0.62 -16.22 -1.43
C LYS A 122 0.84 -16.39 -0.97
N LEU A 123 1.53 -15.32 -0.61
CA LEU A 123 2.88 -15.41 -0.05
C LEU A 123 2.85 -16.14 1.29
N SER A 124 3.94 -16.81 1.64
CA SER A 124 4.01 -17.57 2.90
C SER A 124 3.83 -16.68 4.13
N ASN A 125 4.38 -15.46 4.10
CA ASN A 125 4.33 -14.50 5.22
C ASN A 125 4.14 -13.04 4.71
N PRO A 126 2.94 -12.65 4.25
CA PRO A 126 2.70 -11.32 3.69
C PRO A 126 2.86 -10.21 4.73
N LYS A 127 2.47 -10.46 6.00
CA LYS A 127 2.60 -9.49 7.11
C LYS A 127 4.03 -9.09 7.40
N ALA A 128 4.92 -10.07 7.57
CA ALA A 128 6.32 -9.81 7.89
C ALA A 128 7.06 -9.07 6.77
N VAL A 129 6.75 -9.40 5.51
CA VAL A 129 7.30 -8.70 4.34
C VAL A 129 6.84 -7.25 4.32
N LEU A 130 5.55 -7.02 4.56
CA LEU A 130 4.95 -5.69 4.63
C LEU A 130 5.57 -4.86 5.76
N GLU A 131 5.60 -5.37 6.98
CA GLU A 131 6.15 -4.67 8.14
C GLU A 131 7.61 -4.26 7.92
N ARG A 132 8.42 -5.18 7.38
CA ARG A 132 9.83 -4.90 7.09
C ARG A 132 9.99 -3.78 6.06
N ILE A 133 9.22 -3.84 4.97
CA ILE A 133 9.31 -2.85 3.88
C ILE A 133 8.75 -1.52 4.36
N MET A 134 7.55 -1.50 4.94
CA MET A 134 6.91 -0.29 5.47
C MET A 134 7.81 0.43 6.48
N SER A 135 8.34 -0.30 7.47
CA SER A 135 9.20 0.29 8.50
C SER A 135 10.47 0.93 7.91
N SER A 136 11.03 0.36 6.84
CA SER A 136 12.28 0.84 6.24
C SER A 136 12.11 1.92 5.16
N GLU A 137 11.05 1.82 4.35
CA GLU A 137 10.84 2.60 3.12
C GLU A 137 9.68 3.62 3.26
N TYR A 138 8.72 3.38 4.15
CA TYR A 138 7.51 4.20 4.32
C TYR A 138 7.38 4.73 5.75
N PRO A 139 8.14 5.78 6.12
CA PRO A 139 8.10 6.31 7.47
C PRO A 139 6.74 6.96 7.80
N VAL A 140 6.01 7.41 6.79
CA VAL A 140 4.68 8.01 6.91
C VAL A 140 3.76 7.46 5.83
N VAL A 141 2.49 7.30 6.17
CA VAL A 141 1.44 6.90 5.24
C VAL A 141 0.24 7.81 5.37
N SER A 142 -0.42 8.04 4.24
CA SER A 142 -1.66 8.80 4.17
C SER A 142 -2.81 7.88 3.75
N GLN A 143 -3.99 8.09 4.32
CA GLN A 143 -5.20 7.38 3.92
C GLN A 143 -5.53 7.66 2.45
N GLY A 144 -5.91 6.62 1.71
CA GLY A 144 -6.19 6.68 0.27
C GLY A 144 -4.95 6.67 -0.61
N GLN A 145 -3.75 6.56 -0.05
CA GLN A 145 -2.51 6.45 -0.82
C GLN A 145 -2.29 5.01 -1.31
N THR A 146 -1.83 4.85 -2.55
CA THR A 146 -1.30 3.58 -3.07
C THR A 146 0.20 3.53 -2.83
N ILE A 147 0.67 2.44 -2.22
CA ILE A 147 2.08 2.18 -1.97
C ILE A 147 2.59 1.05 -2.87
N GLU A 148 3.87 1.13 -3.23
CA GLU A 148 4.56 0.15 -4.04
C GLU A 148 5.51 -0.67 -3.18
N ILE A 149 5.27 -1.98 -3.11
CA ILE A 149 6.06 -2.90 -2.30
C ILE A 149 6.91 -3.75 -3.23
N TYR A 150 8.21 -3.46 -3.25
CA TYR A 150 9.16 -4.25 -4.01
C TYR A 150 9.66 -5.45 -3.21
N HIS A 151 9.27 -6.65 -3.64
CA HIS A 151 9.71 -7.88 -3.02
C HIS A 151 11.02 -8.37 -3.64
N LYS A 152 12.13 -8.15 -2.93
CA LYS A 152 13.50 -8.43 -3.40
C LYS A 152 13.75 -9.88 -3.83
N GLU A 153 13.16 -10.86 -3.14
CA GLU A 153 13.43 -12.28 -3.41
C GLU A 153 12.75 -12.79 -4.69
N LEU A 154 11.58 -12.24 -5.02
CA LEU A 154 10.80 -12.62 -6.21
C LEU A 154 11.01 -11.63 -7.37
N GLY A 155 11.68 -10.51 -7.14
CA GLY A 155 11.84 -9.43 -8.12
C GLY A 155 10.49 -8.85 -8.59
N LYS A 156 9.47 -8.87 -7.73
CA LYS A 156 8.10 -8.47 -8.07
C LYS A 156 7.68 -7.23 -7.28
N LEU A 157 7.01 -6.30 -7.97
CA LEU A 157 6.40 -5.12 -7.39
C LEU A 157 4.90 -5.39 -7.16
N TYR A 158 4.45 -5.17 -5.93
CA TYR A 158 3.05 -5.30 -5.52
C TYR A 158 2.49 -3.91 -5.18
N LEU A 159 1.31 -3.60 -5.71
CA LEU A 159 0.58 -2.39 -5.38
C LEU A 159 -0.44 -2.68 -4.28
N ILE A 160 -0.47 -1.83 -3.25
CA ILE A 160 -1.38 -1.94 -2.12
C ILE A 160 -1.97 -0.56 -1.83
N ASP A 161 -3.29 -0.50 -1.69
CA ASP A 161 -3.98 0.72 -1.28
C ASP A 161 -4.14 0.77 0.23
N ILE A 162 -3.94 1.95 0.81
CA ILE A 162 -4.26 2.24 2.19
C ILE A 162 -5.71 2.72 2.24
N VAL A 163 -6.61 1.87 2.70
CA VAL A 163 -8.04 2.18 2.75
C VAL A 163 -8.36 3.05 3.95
N GLU A 164 -7.75 2.74 5.09
CA GLU A 164 -8.00 3.40 6.36
C GLU A 164 -6.72 3.48 7.19
N ALA A 165 -6.54 4.60 7.87
CA ALA A 165 -5.45 4.85 8.80
C ALA A 165 -6.02 5.56 10.04
N GLY A 166 -5.54 5.18 11.22
CA GLY A 166 -5.97 5.78 12.49
C GLY A 166 -4.80 5.95 13.47
N PRO A 167 -4.83 6.99 14.33
CA PRO A 167 -5.97 7.83 14.70
C PRO A 167 -6.22 9.08 13.83
N ALA A 168 -5.37 9.36 12.85
CA ALA A 168 -5.56 10.46 11.89
C ALA A 168 -5.42 9.95 10.45
N GLU A 169 -5.80 10.77 9.48
CA GLU A 169 -5.67 10.44 8.05
C GLU A 169 -4.20 10.26 7.63
N ILE A 170 -3.27 10.92 8.32
CA ILE A 170 -1.82 10.83 8.08
C ILE A 170 -1.18 10.32 9.37
N ILE A 171 -0.51 9.18 9.29
CA ILE A 171 0.11 8.52 10.44
C ILE A 171 1.59 8.21 10.18
N SER A 172 2.39 8.31 11.23
CA SER A 172 3.77 7.82 11.26
C SER A 172 3.80 6.34 11.64
N ILE A 173 4.60 5.56 10.90
CA ILE A 173 4.83 4.12 11.16
C ILE A 173 6.20 3.88 11.82
N VAL A 174 6.98 4.93 12.03
CA VAL A 174 8.33 4.81 12.59
C VAL A 174 8.25 4.32 14.03
N ASN A 175 9.00 3.24 14.34
CA ASN A 175 9.15 2.67 15.68
C ASN A 175 7.83 2.39 16.41
N THR A 176 6.76 2.08 15.68
CA THR A 176 5.42 1.87 16.25
C THR A 176 4.83 0.55 15.77
N ASP A 177 4.30 -0.24 16.70
CA ASP A 177 3.57 -1.47 16.39
C ASP A 177 2.14 -1.10 15.96
N ILE A 178 1.85 -1.24 14.67
CA ILE A 178 0.54 -0.92 14.10
C ILE A 178 -0.24 -2.20 13.86
N ASN A 179 -1.52 -2.19 14.23
CA ASN A 179 -2.44 -3.27 13.87
C ASN A 179 -2.79 -3.19 12.37
N ILE A 180 -2.35 -4.18 11.61
CA ILE A 180 -2.60 -4.27 10.17
C ILE A 180 -3.72 -5.26 9.88
N ASP A 181 -4.78 -4.78 9.22
CA ASP A 181 -5.88 -5.58 8.69
C ASP A 181 -5.87 -5.59 7.15
N PHE A 182 -6.20 -6.73 6.55
CA PHE A 182 -6.21 -6.90 5.09
C PHE A 182 -7.63 -7.02 4.56
N GLU A 183 -7.95 -6.19 3.58
CA GLU A 183 -9.17 -6.35 2.80
C GLU A 183 -9.00 -7.31 1.62
N GLN A 184 -10.13 -7.72 1.08
CA GLN A 184 -10.17 -8.52 -0.14
C GLN A 184 -9.51 -7.75 -1.28
N PRO A 185 -8.66 -8.43 -2.08
CA PRO A 185 -7.93 -7.76 -3.13
C PRO A 185 -8.86 -7.37 -4.30
N LEU A 186 -8.49 -6.32 -5.04
CA LEU A 186 -9.29 -5.83 -6.17
C LEU A 186 -9.49 -6.90 -7.27
N ASP A 187 -8.48 -7.76 -7.47
CA ASP A 187 -8.53 -8.87 -8.44
C ASP A 187 -9.30 -10.11 -7.93
N TYR A 188 -10.02 -10.02 -6.81
CA TYR A 188 -10.78 -11.16 -6.29
C TYR A 188 -12.00 -11.47 -7.16
N VAL A 189 -11.88 -12.52 -7.98
CA VAL A 189 -13.02 -13.16 -8.61
C VAL A 189 -13.55 -14.23 -7.66
N GLU A 190 -14.78 -14.06 -7.17
CA GLU A 190 -15.47 -15.09 -6.39
C GLU A 190 -15.45 -16.41 -7.18
N PRO A 191 -14.90 -17.51 -6.64
CA PRO A 191 -15.01 -18.79 -7.30
C PRO A 191 -16.50 -19.12 -7.39
N THR A 192 -17.00 -19.30 -8.61
CA THR A 192 -18.37 -19.74 -8.85
C THR A 192 -18.62 -20.97 -7.99
N LYS A 193 -19.47 -20.82 -6.97
CA LYS A 193 -19.98 -21.94 -6.19
C LYS A 193 -20.53 -22.91 -7.22
N ILE A 194 -19.82 -24.01 -7.45
CA ILE A 194 -20.35 -25.13 -8.22
C ILE A 194 -21.55 -25.56 -7.40
N THR A 195 -22.72 -25.06 -7.77
CA THR A 195 -23.96 -25.48 -7.13
C THR A 195 -23.98 -26.98 -7.35
N SER A 196 -23.95 -27.72 -6.25
CA SER A 196 -23.98 -29.17 -6.16
C SER A 196 -25.24 -29.81 -6.77
N ARG A 197 -25.99 -29.05 -7.59
CA ARG A 197 -27.09 -29.52 -8.44
C ARG A 197 -26.59 -30.39 -9.58
N GLU A 198 -25.43 -30.11 -10.18
CA GLU A 198 -24.93 -30.94 -11.29
C GLU A 198 -24.39 -32.30 -10.84
N ALA A 199 -23.83 -32.39 -9.63
CA ALA A 199 -23.42 -33.67 -9.04
C ALA A 199 -24.61 -34.59 -8.73
N LYS A 200 -25.77 -34.02 -8.32
CA LYS A 200 -27.01 -34.78 -8.14
C LYS A 200 -27.67 -35.21 -9.45
N LEU A 201 -27.50 -34.46 -10.54
CA LEU A 201 -28.08 -34.84 -11.83
C LEU A 201 -27.29 -35.96 -12.52
N LYS A 202 -25.98 -36.04 -12.28
CA LYS A 202 -25.13 -37.15 -12.78
C LYS A 202 -25.30 -38.45 -12.00
N SER A 203 -25.63 -38.42 -10.70
CA SER A 203 -25.89 -39.64 -9.92
C SER A 203 -27.24 -40.32 -10.24
N MET A 204 -28.15 -39.64 -10.96
CA MET A 204 -29.39 -40.25 -11.48
C MET A 204 -29.22 -40.89 -12.87
N ARG A 205 -28.07 -40.73 -13.54
CA ARG A 205 -27.75 -41.39 -14.81
C ARG A 205 -26.75 -42.52 -14.59
N ASN A 206 -27.06 -43.42 -13.67
CA ASN A 206 -26.49 -44.77 -13.79
C ASN A 206 -27.18 -45.45 -14.98
N PRO A 207 -26.45 -46.10 -15.90
CA PRO A 207 -27.09 -46.95 -16.89
C PRO A 207 -27.79 -48.08 -16.12
N VAL A 208 -29.12 -48.07 -16.16
CA VAL A 208 -29.96 -49.16 -15.66
C VAL A 208 -29.45 -50.43 -16.35
N SER A 209 -28.80 -51.30 -15.59
CA SER A 209 -28.54 -52.66 -16.05
C SER A 209 -29.88 -53.26 -16.46
N LYS A 210 -29.98 -53.77 -17.69
CA LYS A 210 -31.18 -54.43 -18.22
C LYS A 210 -31.40 -55.79 -17.55
N GLN A 211 -31.42 -55.84 -16.22
CA GLN A 211 -31.90 -57.00 -15.48
C GLN A 211 -33.37 -56.74 -15.14
N PHE A 212 -34.21 -57.61 -15.67
CA PHE A 212 -35.64 -57.65 -15.35
C PHE A 212 -35.81 -57.89 -13.85
N VAL A 213 -36.42 -56.94 -13.15
CA VAL A 213 -36.80 -57.09 -11.74
C VAL A 213 -38.30 -57.38 -11.70
N PRO A 214 -38.73 -58.60 -11.33
CA PRO A 214 -40.15 -58.90 -11.20
C PRO A 214 -40.77 -58.07 -10.06
N PHE A 215 -42.02 -57.67 -10.26
CA PHE A 215 -42.82 -56.96 -9.26
C PHE A 215 -42.96 -57.82 -8.00
N SER A 216 -42.37 -57.38 -6.89
CA SER A 216 -42.40 -58.06 -5.58
C SER A 216 -43.59 -57.63 -4.70
N GLY A 217 -44.53 -56.85 -5.24
CA GLY A 217 -45.70 -56.40 -4.50
C GLY A 217 -46.74 -57.51 -4.33
N GLN A 218 -47.26 -57.69 -3.11
CA GLN A 218 -48.43 -58.52 -2.87
C GLN A 218 -49.68 -57.83 -3.41
N GLY A 219 -50.35 -58.45 -4.39
CA GLY A 219 -51.60 -57.94 -4.95
C GLY A 219 -52.76 -58.06 -3.95
N ARG A 220 -53.41 -56.95 -3.61
CA ARG A 220 -54.68 -56.95 -2.88
C ARG A 220 -55.83 -56.90 -3.90
N ARG A 221 -56.69 -57.92 -3.91
CA ARG A 221 -57.93 -57.90 -4.69
C ARG A 221 -58.91 -56.91 -4.06
N LEU A 222 -59.46 -56.01 -4.87
CA LEU A 222 -60.59 -55.17 -4.48
C LEU A 222 -61.88 -55.84 -4.97
N GLY A 223 -62.77 -56.15 -4.03
CA GLY A 223 -64.15 -56.59 -4.30
C GLY A 223 -64.36 -58.09 -4.19
N ALA A 224 -64.89 -58.52 -3.04
CA ALA A 224 -65.74 -59.70 -2.94
C ALA A 224 -67.06 -59.22 -2.34
N ARG A 225 -68.12 -59.27 -3.14
CA ARG A 225 -69.51 -59.32 -2.69
C ARG A 225 -70.06 -60.68 -3.10
#